data_AF-A0A6L8LCQ0-F1
#
_entry.id   AF-A0A6L8LCQ0-F1
#
_cell.length_a   1.000
_cell.length_b   1.000
_cell.length_c   1.000
_cell.angle_alpha   90.00
_cell.angle_beta   90.00
_cell.angle_gamma   90.00
#
_symmetry.space_group_name_H-M   'P 1'
#
loop_
_entity.id
_entity.type
_entity.pdbx_description
1 polymer ?
#
loop_
_entity_poly.entity_id
_entity_poly.type
_entity_poly.pdbx_seq_one_letter_code
_entity_poly.pdbx_strand_id
1 'polypeptide(L)'
;MTTVQLIHLGASAVLLVAAFVVLGYRYKLRRAYEARDLSTAELLDALERRLEGQFKAQNALIGDQNKTMAKIASQVTTLADERLVEQAISIARMGGDPEHISTSVGLTLDEARTLHRYRQN
;
A
#
# COMPACT_ATOMS: atom_id res chain seq x y z
N MET A 1 56.82 38.37 -49.54
CA MET A 1 56.07 38.19 -48.28
C MET A 1 57.05 38.33 -47.14
N THR A 2 56.79 39.25 -46.21
CA THR A 2 57.68 39.50 -45.07
C THR A 2 57.44 38.46 -43.99
N THR A 3 58.48 38.08 -43.24
CA THR A 3 58.45 37.10 -42.14
C THR A 3 57.31 37.33 -41.14
N VAL A 4 56.96 38.59 -40.92
CA VAL A 4 55.84 39.04 -40.08
C VAL A 4 54.48 38.51 -40.56
N GLN A 5 54.24 38.44 -41.87
CA GLN A 5 52.98 37.91 -42.42
C GLN A 5 52.83 36.40 -42.20
N LEU A 6 53.93 35.65 -42.28
CA LEU A 6 53.94 34.21 -42.00
C LEU A 6 53.66 33.92 -40.52
N ILE A 7 54.19 34.74 -39.62
CA ILE A 7 53.93 34.61 -38.16
C ILE A 7 52.46 34.90 -37.85
N HIS A 8 51.88 35.96 -38.43
CA HIS A 8 50.46 36.26 -38.24
C HIS A 8 49.53 35.19 -38.81
N LEU A 9 49.87 34.60 -39.96
CA LEU A 9 49.10 33.51 -40.55
C LEU A 9 49.14 32.24 -39.68
N GLY A 10 50.31 31.93 -39.10
CA GLY A 10 50.44 30.83 -38.15
C GLY A 10 49.65 31.05 -36.87
N ALA A 11 49.71 32.26 -36.32
CA ALA A 11 48.98 32.62 -35.09
C ALA A 11 47.45 32.59 -35.29
N SER A 12 46.94 33.06 -36.43
CA SER A 12 45.51 33.03 -36.72
C SER A 12 44.99 31.61 -36.95
N ALA A 13 45.79 30.73 -37.58
CA ALA A 13 45.46 29.32 -37.72
C ALA A 13 45.33 28.62 -36.36
N VAL A 14 46.25 28.86 -35.43
CA VAL A 14 46.20 28.30 -34.07
C VAL A 14 44.97 28.79 -33.30
N LEU A 15 44.66 30.08 -33.40
CA LEU A 15 43.47 30.65 -32.74
C LEU A 15 42.16 30.08 -33.30
N LEU A 16 42.08 29.83 -34.61
CA LEU A 16 40.92 29.19 -35.23
C LEU A 16 40.73 27.75 -34.75
N VAL A 17 41.81 26.98 -34.65
CA VAL A 17 41.74 25.61 -34.11
C VAL A 17 41.30 25.63 -32.65
N ALA A 18 41.86 26.52 -31.82
CA ALA A 18 41.47 26.67 -30.42
C ALA A 18 39.99 27.06 -30.29
N ALA A 19 39.52 28.01 -31.08
CA ALA A 19 38.12 28.42 -31.10
C ALA A 19 37.20 27.25 -31.49
N PHE A 20 37.57 26.47 -32.51
CA PHE A 20 36.81 25.32 -32.96
C PHE A 20 36.71 24.23 -31.88
N VAL A 21 37.81 23.95 -31.18
CA VAL A 21 37.84 22.99 -30.06
C VAL A 21 36.91 23.45 -28.93
N VAL A 22 36.98 24.72 -28.54
CA VAL A 22 36.12 25.28 -27.48
C VAL A 22 34.65 25.22 -27.90
N LEU A 23 34.33 25.56 -29.15
CA LEU A 23 32.97 25.53 -29.67
C LEU A 23 32.42 24.09 -29.69
N GLY A 24 33.22 23.13 -30.16
CA GLY A 24 32.87 21.71 -30.16
C GLY A 24 32.66 21.16 -28.76
N TYR A 25 33.50 21.55 -27.80
CA TYR A 25 33.37 21.12 -26.40
C TYR A 25 32.10 21.70 -25.76
N ARG A 26 31.77 22.97 -26.04
CA ARG A 26 30.52 23.62 -25.60
C ARG A 26 29.29 22.96 -26.19
N TYR A 27 29.34 22.58 -27.47
CA TYR A 27 28.24 21.89 -28.14
C TYR A 27 28.02 20.48 -27.57
N LYS A 28 29.10 19.74 -27.33
CA LYS A 28 29.06 18.41 -26.69
C LYS A 28 28.49 18.48 -25.27
N LEU A 29 28.88 19.48 -24.48
CA LEU A 29 28.35 19.70 -23.13
C LEU A 29 26.85 19.98 -23.16
N ARG A 30 26.38 20.92 -23.99
CA ARG A 30 24.94 21.23 -24.09
C ARG A 30 24.09 19.99 -24.44
N ARG A 31 24.54 19.20 -25.42
CA ARG A 31 23.85 17.98 -25.83
C ARG A 31 23.82 16.92 -24.73
N ALA A 32 24.87 16.84 -23.91
CA ALA A 32 24.92 15.92 -22.77
C ALA A 32 23.98 16.37 -21.63
N TYR A 33 23.81 17.68 -21.41
CA TYR A 33 22.85 18.20 -20.43
C TYR A 33 21.39 17.94 -20.86
N GLU A 34 21.03 18.24 -22.11
CA GLU A 34 19.68 17.98 -22.64
C GLU A 34 19.30 16.49 -22.61
N ALA A 35 20.24 15.60 -22.98
CA ALA A 35 20.02 14.16 -22.92
C ALA A 35 19.82 13.65 -21.48
N ARG A 36 20.46 14.30 -20.50
CA ARG A 36 20.38 13.92 -19.09
C ARG A 36 19.10 14.43 -18.43
N ASP A 37 18.61 15.59 -18.81
CA ASP A 37 17.30 16.10 -18.37
C ASP A 37 16.15 15.25 -18.91
N LEU A 38 16.18 14.84 -20.18
CA LEU A 38 15.19 13.90 -20.72
C LEU A 38 15.19 12.58 -19.94
N SER A 39 16.37 12.01 -19.69
CA SER A 39 16.49 10.76 -18.94
C SER A 39 15.98 10.88 -17.49
N THR A 40 16.19 12.03 -16.84
CA THR A 40 15.73 12.25 -15.46
C THR A 40 14.21 12.41 -15.41
N ALA A 41 13.61 13.11 -16.39
CA ALA A 41 12.17 13.23 -16.51
C ALA A 41 11.49 11.88 -16.80
N GLU A 42 12.08 11.05 -17.67
CA GLU A 42 11.58 9.69 -17.94
C GLU A 42 11.66 8.79 -16.70
N LEU A 43 12.74 8.90 -15.91
CA LEU A 43 12.89 8.16 -14.66
C LEU A 43 11.85 8.58 -13.61
N LEU A 44 11.52 9.87 -13.54
CA LEU A 44 10.47 10.40 -12.66
C LEU A 44 9.07 9.90 -13.06
N ASP A 45 8.72 9.96 -14.36
CA ASP A 45 7.43 9.45 -14.86
C ASP A 45 7.30 7.92 -14.64
N ALA A 46 8.38 7.17 -14.85
CA ALA A 46 8.39 5.73 -14.57
C ALA A 46 8.22 5.40 -13.07
N LEU A 47 8.82 6.19 -12.19
CA LEU A 47 8.66 6.07 -10.73
C LEU A 47 7.25 6.42 -10.29
N GLU A 48 6.68 7.50 -10.81
CA GLU A 48 5.31 7.94 -10.51
C GLU A 48 4.28 6.89 -10.91
N ARG A 49 4.38 6.35 -12.13
CA ARG A 49 3.50 5.27 -12.60
C ARG A 49 3.61 4.00 -11.76
N ARG A 50 4.83 3.66 -11.31
CA ARG A 50 5.06 2.48 -10.47
C ARG A 50 4.47 2.68 -9.08
N LEU A 51 4.64 3.87 -8.49
CA LEU A 51 4.03 4.24 -7.21
C LEU A 51 2.51 4.21 -7.31
N GLU A 52 1.92 4.81 -8.34
CA GLU A 52 0.47 4.84 -8.53
C GLU A 52 -0.12 3.43 -8.73
N GLY A 53 0.58 2.58 -9.50
CA GLY A 53 0.22 1.17 -9.66
C GLY A 53 0.27 0.39 -8.33
N GLN A 54 1.31 0.63 -7.52
CA GLN A 54 1.43 0.01 -6.20
C GLN A 54 0.35 0.50 -5.23
N PHE A 55 0.05 1.79 -5.18
CA PHE A 55 -1.00 2.33 -4.33
C PHE A 55 -2.39 1.79 -4.69
N LYS A 56 -2.72 1.70 -5.99
CA LYS A 56 -3.99 1.11 -6.44
C LYS A 56 -4.10 -0.36 -6.07
N ALA A 57 -3.04 -1.14 -6.28
CA ALA A 57 -3.01 -2.55 -5.89
C ALA A 57 -3.12 -2.74 -4.36
N GLN A 58 -2.43 -1.91 -3.58
CA GLN A 58 -2.44 -1.99 -2.12
C GLN A 58 -3.79 -1.57 -1.54
N ASN A 59 -4.44 -0.52 -2.07
CA ASN A 59 -5.79 -0.14 -1.66
C ASN A 59 -6.84 -1.22 -2.00
N ALA A 60 -6.72 -1.87 -3.15
CA ALA A 60 -7.60 -2.98 -3.51
C ALA A 60 -7.44 -4.17 -2.54
N LEU A 61 -6.20 -4.52 -2.18
CA LEU A 61 -5.90 -5.59 -1.21
C LEU A 61 -6.39 -5.25 0.20
N ILE A 62 -6.20 -4.01 0.68
CA ILE A 62 -6.70 -3.59 2.00
C ILE A 62 -8.24 -3.62 2.03
N GLY A 63 -8.89 -3.17 0.95
CA GLY A 63 -10.35 -3.22 0.84
C GLY A 63 -10.90 -4.65 0.90
N ASP A 64 -10.23 -5.59 0.24
CA ASP A 64 -10.65 -7.01 0.22
C ASP A 64 -10.34 -7.73 1.55
N GLN A 65 -9.22 -7.40 2.19
CA GLN A 65 -8.90 -7.89 3.53
C GLN A 65 -9.90 -7.39 4.57
N ASN A 66 -10.32 -6.12 4.51
CA ASN A 66 -11.33 -5.58 5.42
C ASN A 66 -12.68 -6.28 5.26
N LYS A 67 -13.10 -6.60 4.03
CA LYS A 67 -14.33 -7.38 3.77
C LYS A 67 -14.22 -8.79 4.33
N THR A 68 -13.06 -9.43 4.16
CA THR A 68 -12.80 -10.78 4.67
C THR A 68 -12.80 -10.80 6.19
N MET A 69 -12.17 -9.81 6.84
CA MET A 69 -12.18 -9.66 8.30
C MET A 69 -13.58 -9.40 8.84
N ALA A 70 -14.38 -8.56 8.18
CA ALA A 70 -15.78 -8.35 8.56
C ALA A 70 -16.62 -9.64 8.47
N LYS A 71 -16.39 -10.45 7.43
CA LYS A 71 -17.06 -11.75 7.27
C LYS A 71 -16.62 -12.75 8.34
N ILE A 72 -15.32 -12.83 8.63
CA ILE A 72 -14.80 -13.71 9.69
C ILE A 72 -15.35 -13.29 11.06
N ALA A 73 -15.36 -11.99 11.37
CA ALA A 73 -15.93 -11.48 12.61
C ALA A 73 -17.41 -11.84 12.75
N SER A 74 -18.20 -11.67 11.69
CA SER A 74 -19.61 -12.07 11.67
C SER A 74 -19.80 -13.58 11.87
N GLN A 75 -18.98 -14.41 11.24
CA GLN A 75 -19.05 -15.86 11.42
C GLN A 75 -18.65 -16.29 12.84
N VAL A 76 -17.63 -15.65 13.42
CA VAL A 76 -17.20 -15.91 14.80
C VAL A 76 -18.27 -15.50 15.80
N THR A 77 -18.95 -14.37 15.61
CA THR A 77 -20.07 -13.98 16.48
C THR A 77 -21.22 -14.99 16.40
N THR A 78 -21.60 -15.44 15.20
CA THR A 78 -22.65 -16.45 15.05
C THR A 78 -22.27 -17.79 15.68
N LEU A 79 -21.03 -18.25 15.50
CA LEU A 79 -20.53 -19.48 16.12
C LEU A 79 -20.44 -19.36 17.65
N ALA A 80 -20.10 -18.18 18.17
CA ALA A 80 -20.10 -17.92 19.60
C ALA A 80 -21.52 -17.95 20.17
N ASP A 81 -22.48 -17.31 19.50
CA ASP A 81 -23.88 -17.28 19.91
C ASP A 81 -24.51 -18.68 19.89
N GLU A 82 -24.28 -19.47 18.84
CA GLU A 82 -24.77 -20.86 18.74
C GLU A 82 -24.23 -21.73 19.89
N ARG A 83 -22.94 -21.60 20.22
CA ARG A 83 -22.33 -22.34 21.34
C ARG A 83 -22.86 -21.91 22.70
N LEU A 84 -23.12 -20.63 22.91
CA LEU A 84 -23.72 -20.12 24.15
C LEU A 84 -25.14 -20.65 24.32
N VAL A 85 -25.93 -20.70 23.24
CA VAL A 85 -27.28 -21.27 23.26
C VAL A 85 -27.24 -22.77 23.54
N GLU A 86 -26.35 -23.54 22.90
CA GLU A 86 -26.18 -24.96 23.18
C GLU A 86 -25.76 -25.24 24.63
N GLN A 87 -24.85 -24.43 25.18
CA GLN A 87 -24.45 -24.54 26.59
C GLN A 87 -25.61 -24.20 27.54
N ALA A 88 -26.39 -23.16 27.27
CA ALA A 88 -27.59 -22.84 28.05
C ALA A 88 -28.61 -23.99 28.06
N ILE A 89 -28.86 -24.59 26.89
CA ILE A 89 -29.75 -25.74 26.76
C ILE A 89 -29.20 -26.94 27.52
N SER A 90 -27.89 -27.19 27.44
CA SER A 90 -27.22 -28.30 28.13
C SER A 90 -27.32 -28.18 29.66
N ILE A 91 -27.05 -26.98 30.21
CA ILE A 91 -27.16 -26.71 31.66
C ILE A 91 -28.64 -26.79 32.10
N ALA A 92 -29.56 -26.31 31.29
CA ALA A 92 -31.00 -26.47 31.55
C ALA A 92 -31.43 -27.94 31.55
N ARG A 93 -30.90 -28.77 30.64
CA ARG A 93 -31.17 -30.23 30.58
C ARG A 93 -30.58 -30.98 31.78
N MET A 94 -29.43 -30.55 32.30
CA MET A 94 -28.79 -31.15 33.48
C MET A 94 -29.46 -30.80 34.82
N GLY A 95 -30.54 -30.00 34.82
CA GLY A 95 -31.25 -29.66 36.04
C GLY A 95 -30.77 -28.37 36.72
N GLY A 96 -29.94 -27.56 36.05
CA GLY A 96 -29.45 -26.30 36.60
C GLY A 96 -30.57 -25.33 36.95
N ASP A 97 -30.49 -24.72 38.13
CA ASP A 97 -31.37 -23.63 38.56
C ASP A 97 -31.18 -22.42 37.59
N PRO A 98 -32.24 -21.72 37.15
CA PRO A 98 -32.14 -20.51 36.32
C PRO A 98 -31.09 -19.48 36.75
N GLU A 99 -30.82 -19.34 38.04
CA GLU A 99 -29.77 -18.45 38.58
C GLU A 99 -28.36 -18.94 38.20
N HIS A 100 -28.18 -20.26 38.16
CA HIS A 100 -26.95 -20.92 37.73
C HIS A 100 -26.77 -20.83 36.20
N ILE A 101 -27.84 -20.92 35.41
CA ILE A 101 -27.83 -20.73 33.95
C ILE A 101 -27.48 -19.29 33.58
N SER A 102 -28.06 -18.32 34.27
CA SER A 102 -27.78 -16.88 34.06
C SER A 102 -26.31 -16.55 34.33
N THR A 103 -25.76 -17.05 35.45
CA THR A 103 -24.35 -16.80 35.83
C THR A 103 -23.36 -17.53 34.92
N SER A 104 -23.69 -18.75 34.48
CA SER A 104 -22.76 -19.59 33.70
C SER A 104 -22.70 -19.23 32.22
N VAL A 105 -23.79 -18.73 31.65
CA VAL A 105 -23.88 -18.39 30.21
C VAL A 105 -23.90 -16.88 29.97
N GLY A 106 -24.07 -16.06 31.01
CA GLY A 106 -24.16 -14.61 30.89
C GLY A 106 -25.51 -14.11 30.35
N LEU A 107 -26.55 -14.96 30.37
CA LEU A 107 -27.92 -14.60 30.01
C LEU A 107 -28.62 -13.83 31.13
N THR A 108 -29.61 -13.01 30.80
CA THR A 108 -30.41 -12.33 31.83
C THR A 108 -31.30 -13.33 32.58
N LEU A 109 -31.65 -13.02 33.83
CA LEU A 109 -32.44 -13.92 34.68
C LEU A 109 -33.81 -14.27 34.08
N ASP A 110 -34.40 -13.35 33.31
CA ASP A 110 -35.68 -13.55 32.63
C ASP A 110 -35.57 -14.49 31.42
N GLU A 111 -34.47 -14.41 30.66
CA GLU A 111 -34.17 -15.34 29.56
C GLU A 111 -33.93 -16.76 30.09
N ALA A 112 -33.17 -16.89 31.19
CA ALA A 112 -32.93 -18.16 31.86
C ALA A 112 -34.24 -18.81 32.40
N ARG A 113 -35.15 -18.02 32.98
CA ARG A 113 -36.47 -18.48 33.43
C ARG A 113 -37.37 -18.92 32.27
N THR A 114 -37.24 -18.27 31.12
CA THR A 114 -38.00 -18.63 29.91
C THR A 114 -37.51 -19.96 29.34
N LEU A 115 -36.18 -20.15 29.26
CA LEU A 115 -35.56 -21.44 28.92
C LEU A 115 -35.96 -22.57 29.87
N HIS A 116 -36.01 -22.30 31.18
CA HIS A 116 -36.44 -23.28 32.18
C HIS A 116 -37.92 -23.67 32.05
N ARG A 117 -38.81 -22.70 31.77
CA ARG A 117 -40.24 -22.97 31.52
C ARG A 117 -40.47 -23.76 30.23
N TYR A 118 -39.73 -23.44 29.17
CA TYR A 118 -39.79 -24.18 27.90
C TYR A 118 -39.37 -25.66 28.02
N ARG A 119 -38.58 -26.01 29.05
CA ARG A 119 -38.19 -27.39 29.37
C ARG A 119 -39.29 -28.16 30.11
N GLN A 120 -40.14 -27.47 30.88
CA GLN A 120 -41.18 -28.12 31.71
C GLN A 120 -42.48 -28.40 30.92
N ASN A 121 -42.68 -27.72 29.79
CA ASN A 121 -43.70 -28.03 28.79
C ASN A 121 -43.16 -29.03 27.76
#